data_AF-A0A8T1MS35-F1
#
_entry.id   AF-A0A8T1MS35-F1
#
_cell.length_a   1.000
_cell.length_b   1.000
_cell.length_c   1.000
_cell.angle_alpha   90.00
_cell.angle_beta   90.00
_cell.angle_gamma   90.00
#
_symmetry.space_group_name_H-M   'P 1'
#
loop_
_entity.id
_entity.type
_entity.pdbx_description
1 polymer ?
#
loop_
_entity_poly.entity_id
_entity_poly.type
_entity_poly.pdbx_seq_one_letter_code
_entity_poly.pdbx_strand_id
1 'polypeptide(L)'
;MAFNLGLPSFPCNGVEPSFEIDSKLDRMSFAQLSQLLNDSEKIKKLAEETSEVVRLISLKEAGMEENKKLAEANQSLETSFLLQRTELGNAYSEVLKAKSRYQELRSKIDAVKAKYAPDTIWALMMTKKCETEEQSKNLTREFMDAKIDMDTFLEKYIPLREVYNERTFKVEKLAQKITRNLPVSSSRPQLSRPPGSLSDPAGFSGAAYPKF
;
A
#
# COMPACT_ATOMS: atom_id res chain seq x y z
N MET A 1 2.48 -7.12 -23.03
CA MET A 1 3.45 -7.69 -23.99
C MET A 1 2.66 -8.64 -24.86
N ALA A 2 2.44 -8.28 -26.13
CA ALA A 2 1.69 -9.12 -27.05
C ALA A 2 2.53 -10.36 -27.37
N PHE A 3 2.09 -11.53 -26.91
CA PHE A 3 2.61 -12.82 -27.38
C PHE A 3 2.16 -12.96 -28.83
N ASN A 4 2.96 -12.40 -29.73
CA ASN A 4 2.81 -12.57 -31.15
C ASN A 4 3.30 -13.99 -31.48
N LEU A 5 2.45 -14.97 -31.17
CA LEU A 5 2.58 -16.33 -31.69
C LEU A 5 2.21 -16.24 -33.17
N GLY A 6 3.11 -15.66 -33.96
CA GLY A 6 3.09 -15.82 -35.40
C GLY A 6 3.27 -17.30 -35.66
N LEU A 7 2.16 -18.03 -35.76
CA LEU A 7 2.18 -19.35 -36.36
C LEU A 7 2.89 -19.17 -37.70
N PRO A 8 3.97 -19.92 -37.98
CA PRO A 8 4.56 -19.90 -39.31
C PRO A 8 3.42 -20.19 -40.28
N SER A 9 3.18 -19.23 -41.19
CA SER A 9 2.24 -19.39 -42.28
C SER A 9 2.74 -20.60 -43.08
N PHE A 10 2.17 -21.76 -42.81
CA PHE A 10 2.43 -22.95 -43.61
C PHE A 10 1.76 -22.71 -44.96
N PRO A 11 2.53 -22.57 -46.04
CA PRO A 11 1.96 -22.49 -47.37
C PRO A 11 1.61 -23.93 -47.79
N CYS A 12 0.57 -24.49 -47.19
CA CYS A 12 -0.07 -25.72 -47.65
C CYS A 12 -1.24 -25.39 -48.60
N ASN A 13 -1.25 -24.21 -49.21
CA ASN A 13 -2.22 -23.87 -50.24
C ASN A 13 -1.70 -24.35 -51.60
N GLY A 14 -2.30 -25.43 -52.11
CA GLY A 14 -2.25 -25.84 -53.51
C GLY A 14 -0.94 -26.47 -53.95
N VAL A 15 -0.66 -27.70 -53.52
CA VAL A 15 0.30 -28.54 -54.22
C VAL A 15 -0.45 -29.15 -55.41
N GLU A 16 -0.31 -28.54 -56.58
CA GLU A 16 -0.66 -29.18 -57.85
C GLU A 16 0.19 -30.46 -57.98
N PRO A 17 -0.41 -31.63 -58.27
CA PRO A 17 0.35 -32.88 -58.40
C PRO A 17 1.32 -32.77 -59.58
N SER A 18 2.62 -32.87 -59.31
CA SER A 18 3.65 -32.86 -60.35
C SER A 18 3.70 -34.20 -61.08
N PHE A 19 3.77 -34.11 -62.41
CA PHE A 19 3.90 -35.21 -63.39
C PHE A 19 5.24 -36.00 -63.31
N GLU A 20 6.01 -35.87 -62.21
CA GLU A 20 7.30 -36.52 -62.02
C GLU A 20 7.19 -38.04 -61.84
N ILE A 21 6.12 -38.50 -61.17
CA ILE A 21 5.88 -39.94 -61.00
C ILE A 21 5.52 -40.58 -62.34
N ASP A 22 4.66 -39.94 -63.12
CA ASP A 22 4.25 -40.42 -64.45
C ASP A 22 5.44 -40.56 -65.40
N SER A 23 6.30 -39.54 -65.44
CA SER A 23 7.50 -39.56 -66.28
C SER A 23 8.59 -40.55 -65.80
N LYS A 24 8.58 -40.96 -64.53
CA LYS A 24 9.46 -42.01 -63.98
C LYS A 24 8.89 -43.41 -64.24
N LEU A 25 7.56 -43.56 -64.21
CA LEU A 25 6.84 -44.80 -64.56
C LEU A 25 6.95 -45.12 -66.06
N ASP A 26 6.82 -44.13 -66.94
CA ASP A 26 6.94 -44.29 -68.40
C ASP A 26 8.33 -44.76 -68.87
N ARG A 27 9.37 -44.54 -68.05
CA ARG A 27 10.75 -44.95 -68.35
C ARG A 27 11.09 -46.36 -67.86
N MET A 28 10.20 -47.02 -67.12
CA MET A 28 10.43 -48.36 -66.58
C MET A 28 10.02 -49.46 -67.57
N SER A 29 10.76 -50.58 -67.57
CA SER A 29 10.41 -51.74 -68.41
C SER A 29 9.23 -52.53 -67.82
N PHE A 30 8.50 -53.29 -68.66
CA PHE A 30 7.35 -54.10 -68.25
C PHE A 30 7.65 -55.06 -67.08
N ALA A 31 8.85 -55.66 -67.06
CA ALA A 31 9.29 -56.52 -65.97
C ALA A 31 9.44 -55.75 -64.64
N GLN A 32 9.94 -54.51 -64.67
CA GLN A 32 10.08 -53.65 -63.50
C GLN A 32 8.74 -53.14 -63.00
N LEU A 33 7.83 -52.75 -63.90
CA LEU A 33 6.46 -52.33 -63.57
C LEU A 33 5.64 -53.47 -62.94
N SER A 34 5.76 -54.69 -63.48
CA SER A 34 5.10 -55.88 -62.91
C SER A 34 5.67 -56.24 -61.54
N GLN A 35 6.98 -56.06 -61.33
CA GLN A 35 7.61 -56.26 -60.03
C GLN A 35 7.24 -55.17 -59.03
N LEU A 36 7.00 -53.94 -59.49
CA LEU A 36 6.52 -52.83 -58.66
C LEU A 36 5.06 -53.08 -58.23
N LEU A 37 4.20 -53.55 -59.14
CA LEU A 37 2.79 -53.86 -58.86
C LEU A 37 2.63 -54.98 -57.81
N ASN A 38 3.55 -55.95 -57.81
CA ASN A 38 3.54 -57.08 -56.87
C ASN A 38 4.17 -56.77 -55.50
N ASP A 39 4.81 -55.61 -55.32
CA ASP A 39 5.57 -55.27 -54.11
C ASP A 39 5.21 -53.87 -53.59
N SER A 40 4.27 -53.83 -52.63
CA SER A 40 3.78 -52.59 -52.02
C SER A 40 4.87 -51.77 -51.35
N GLU A 41 5.96 -52.37 -50.87
CA GLU A 41 7.06 -51.65 -50.23
C GLU A 41 7.91 -50.89 -51.26
N LYS A 42 8.03 -51.41 -52.49
CA LYS A 42 8.70 -50.69 -53.58
C LYS A 42 7.87 -49.51 -54.09
N ILE A 43 6.55 -49.64 -54.09
CA ILE A 43 5.63 -48.54 -54.39
C ILE A 43 5.78 -47.42 -53.34
N LYS A 44 5.81 -47.77 -52.05
CA LYS A 44 6.04 -46.79 -50.97
C LYS A 44 7.40 -46.10 -51.10
N LYS A 45 8.48 -46.85 -51.36
CA LYS A 45 9.81 -46.27 -51.58
C LYS A 45 9.86 -45.34 -52.78
N LEU A 46 9.22 -45.71 -53.90
CA LEU A 46 9.12 -44.83 -55.07
C LEU A 46 8.34 -43.54 -54.75
N ALA A 47 7.27 -43.65 -53.94
CA ALA A 47 6.52 -42.50 -53.48
C ALA A 47 7.34 -41.61 -52.52
N GLU A 48 8.09 -42.21 -51.59
CA GLU A 48 8.97 -41.51 -50.66
C GLU A 48 10.16 -40.83 -51.36
N GLU A 49 10.65 -41.39 -52.47
CA GLU A 49 11.68 -40.79 -53.32
C GLU A 49 11.17 -39.63 -54.19
N THR A 50 9.85 -39.42 -54.27
CA THR A 50 9.28 -38.32 -55.05
C THR A 50 9.64 -36.99 -54.39
N SER A 51 10.11 -36.03 -55.18
CA SER A 51 10.61 -34.74 -54.70
C SER A 51 9.59 -34.01 -53.80
N GLU A 52 8.30 -34.15 -54.09
CA GLU A 52 7.21 -33.60 -53.29
C GLU A 52 7.07 -34.25 -51.91
N VAL A 53 7.18 -35.57 -51.82
CA VAL A 53 7.08 -36.28 -50.53
C VAL A 53 8.30 -35.96 -49.66
N VAL A 54 9.49 -35.90 -50.26
CA VAL A 54 10.72 -35.45 -49.57
C VAL A 54 10.55 -34.02 -49.06
N ARG A 55 10.05 -33.10 -49.90
CA ARG A 55 9.82 -31.70 -49.52
C ARG A 55 8.81 -31.58 -48.37
N LEU A 56 7.71 -32.35 -48.42
CA LEU A 56 6.71 -32.38 -47.36
C LEU A 56 7.26 -32.95 -46.05
N ILE A 57 8.08 -34.00 -46.11
CA ILE A 57 8.75 -34.58 -44.95
C ILE A 57 9.71 -33.54 -44.34
N SER A 58 10.55 -32.89 -45.16
CA SER A 58 11.46 -31.83 -44.68
C SER A 58 10.71 -30.64 -44.08
N LEU A 59 9.58 -30.23 -44.66
CA LEU A 59 8.75 -29.16 -44.10
C LEU A 59 8.12 -29.58 -42.77
N LYS A 60 7.66 -30.83 -42.66
CA LYS A 60 7.13 -31.41 -41.43
C LYS A 60 8.20 -31.49 -40.34
N GLU A 61 9.42 -31.89 -40.69
CA GLU A 61 10.54 -31.94 -39.74
C GLU A 61 10.95 -30.54 -39.28
N ALA A 62 11.06 -29.58 -40.20
CA ALA A 62 11.34 -28.18 -39.86
C ALA A 62 10.26 -27.59 -38.94
N GLY A 63 8.98 -27.84 -39.22
CA GLY A 63 7.87 -27.40 -38.36
C GLY A 63 7.85 -28.11 -37.00
N MET A 64 8.24 -29.39 -36.95
CA MET A 64 8.36 -30.13 -35.69
C MET A 64 9.49 -29.59 -34.82
N GLU A 65 10.63 -29.26 -35.41
CA GLU A 65 11.77 -28.67 -34.69
C GLU A 65 11.45 -27.25 -34.21
N GLU A 66 10.77 -26.44 -35.03
CA GLU A 66 10.33 -25.10 -34.63
C GLU A 66 9.31 -25.16 -33.48
N ASN A 67 8.31 -26.04 -33.58
CA ASN A 67 7.33 -26.23 -32.51
C ASN A 67 8.00 -26.73 -31.22
N LYS A 68 8.94 -27.68 -31.34
CA LYS A 68 9.73 -28.16 -30.20
C LYS A 68 10.51 -27.03 -29.54
N LYS A 69 11.24 -26.22 -30.32
CA LYS A 69 11.96 -25.05 -29.82
C LYS A 69 11.03 -24.05 -29.13
N LEU A 70 9.84 -23.81 -29.70
CA LEU A 70 8.85 -22.91 -29.13
C LEU A 70 8.26 -23.47 -27.83
N ALA A 71 8.01 -24.78 -27.77
CA ALA A 71 7.54 -25.46 -26.58
C ALA A 71 8.59 -25.40 -25.44
N GLU A 72 9.86 -25.65 -25.75
CA GLU A 72 10.97 -25.52 -24.80
C GLU A 72 11.11 -24.07 -24.29
N ALA A 73 11.01 -23.07 -25.19
CA ALA A 73 11.02 -21.67 -24.82
C ALA A 73 9.82 -21.30 -23.91
N ASN A 74 8.61 -21.72 -24.29
CA ASN A 74 7.41 -21.49 -23.49
C ASN A 74 7.49 -22.14 -22.11
N GLN A 75 8.02 -23.37 -22.03
CA GLN A 75 8.23 -24.07 -20.77
C GLN A 75 9.22 -23.31 -19.87
N SER A 76 10.33 -22.82 -20.43
CA SER A 76 11.31 -22.02 -19.68
C SER A 76 10.69 -20.71 -19.14
N LEU A 77 9.87 -20.04 -19.95
CA LEU A 77 9.16 -18.82 -19.55
C LEU A 77 8.13 -19.10 -18.45
N GLU A 78 7.38 -20.19 -18.56
CA GLU A 78 6.40 -20.58 -17.54
C GLU A 78 7.09 -20.83 -16.20
N THR A 79 8.21 -21.56 -16.18
CA THR A 79 8.96 -21.79 -14.93
C THR A 79 9.45 -20.48 -14.29
N SER A 80 10.00 -19.56 -15.10
CA SER A 80 10.45 -18.25 -14.62
C SER A 80 9.29 -17.41 -14.08
N PHE A 81 8.16 -17.39 -14.80
CA PHE A 81 6.95 -16.67 -14.39
C PHE A 81 6.38 -17.20 -13.07
N LEU A 82 6.34 -18.53 -12.91
CA LEU A 82 5.87 -19.17 -11.67
C LEU A 82 6.75 -18.79 -10.48
N LEU A 83 8.08 -18.79 -10.64
CA LEU A 83 9.01 -18.37 -9.60
C LEU A 83 8.83 -16.90 -9.22
N GLN A 84 8.72 -16.00 -10.19
CA GLN A 84 8.48 -14.58 -9.91
C GLN A 84 7.12 -14.35 -9.24
N ARG A 85 6.09 -15.09 -9.65
CA ARG A 85 4.77 -15.02 -9.03
C ARG A 85 4.78 -15.48 -7.58
N THR A 86 5.51 -16.55 -7.26
CA THR A 86 5.63 -17.03 -5.86
C THR A 86 6.45 -16.07 -5.02
N GLU A 87 7.56 -15.53 -5.55
CA GLU A 87 8.35 -14.50 -4.89
C GLU A 87 7.51 -13.25 -4.58
N LEU A 88 6.75 -12.76 -5.56
CA LEU A 88 5.84 -11.63 -5.37
C LEU A 88 4.77 -11.92 -4.32
N GLY A 89 4.18 -13.13 -4.35
CA GLY A 89 3.20 -13.56 -3.35
C GLY A 89 3.78 -13.61 -1.94
N ASN A 90 5.01 -14.09 -1.79
CA ASN A 90 5.73 -14.12 -0.52
C ASN A 90 6.04 -12.70 -0.03
N ALA A 91 6.59 -11.84 -0.89
CA ALA A 91 6.88 -10.45 -0.55
C ALA A 91 5.60 -9.69 -0.14
N TYR A 92 4.49 -9.91 -0.85
CA TYR A 92 3.21 -9.31 -0.50
C TYR A 92 2.68 -9.80 0.86
N SER A 93 2.80 -11.10 1.15
CA SER A 93 2.45 -11.68 2.44
C SER A 93 3.27 -11.08 3.58
N GLU A 94 4.58 -10.90 3.39
CA GLU A 94 5.44 -10.26 4.39
C GLU A 94 5.06 -8.79 4.62
N VAL A 95 4.75 -8.04 3.56
CA VAL A 95 4.25 -6.67 3.68
C VAL A 95 2.93 -6.61 4.44
N LEU A 96 2.00 -7.54 4.18
CA LEU A 96 0.74 -7.62 4.92
C LEU A 96 0.97 -7.91 6.41
N LYS A 97 1.86 -8.85 6.75
CA LYS A 97 2.24 -9.13 8.14
C LYS A 97 2.85 -7.90 8.82
N ALA A 98 3.78 -7.22 8.15
CA ALA A 98 4.40 -6.01 8.64
C ALA A 98 3.36 -4.88 8.84
N LYS A 99 2.42 -4.73 7.91
CA LYS A 99 1.31 -3.78 8.02
C LYS A 99 0.40 -4.09 9.21
N SER A 100 0.03 -5.35 9.42
CA SER A 100 -0.77 -5.77 10.58
C SER A 100 -0.05 -5.42 11.88
N ARG A 101 1.24 -5.79 11.99
CA ARG A 101 2.07 -5.46 13.16
C ARG A 101 2.17 -3.96 13.39
N TYR A 102 2.34 -3.18 12.32
CA TYR A 102 2.34 -1.72 12.41
C TYR A 102 1.01 -1.18 12.93
N GLN A 103 -0.12 -1.67 12.42
CA GLN A 103 -1.45 -1.26 12.86
C GLN A 103 -1.68 -1.60 14.34
N GLU A 104 -1.29 -2.79 14.80
CA GLU A 104 -1.37 -3.14 16.22
C GLU A 104 -0.54 -2.20 17.10
N LEU A 105 0.70 -1.92 16.69
CA LEU A 105 1.58 -1.03 17.45
C LEU A 105 1.04 0.40 17.43
N ARG A 106 0.47 0.83 16.29
CA ARG A 106 -0.17 2.13 16.15
C ARG A 106 -1.36 2.25 17.08
N SER A 107 -2.23 1.24 17.14
CA SER A 107 -3.37 1.20 18.06
C SER A 107 -2.94 1.29 19.53
N LYS A 108 -1.84 0.61 19.90
CA LYS A 108 -1.26 0.72 21.26
C LYS A 108 -0.78 2.13 21.56
N ILE A 109 -0.07 2.75 20.61
CA ILE A 109 0.40 4.14 20.74
C ILE A 109 -0.78 5.10 20.84
N ASP A 110 -1.81 4.93 20.01
CA ASP A 110 -2.97 5.81 19.99
C ASP A 110 -3.81 5.65 21.28
N ALA A 111 -3.90 4.44 21.84
CA ALA A 111 -4.51 4.22 23.16
C ALA A 111 -3.72 4.92 24.29
N VAL A 112 -2.38 4.87 24.26
CA VAL A 112 -1.53 5.60 25.21
C VAL A 112 -1.70 7.11 25.02
N LYS A 113 -1.66 7.60 23.78
CA LYS A 113 -1.89 9.02 23.47
C LYS A 113 -3.25 9.51 23.94
N ALA A 114 -4.32 8.73 23.77
CA ALA A 114 -5.64 9.10 24.25
C ALA A 114 -5.70 9.20 25.79
N LYS A 115 -5.04 8.28 26.50
CA LYS A 115 -4.93 8.29 27.96
C LYS A 115 -4.12 9.48 28.49
N TYR A 116 -3.02 9.80 27.82
CA TYR A 116 -2.11 10.88 28.22
C TYR A 116 -2.34 12.18 27.43
N ALA A 117 -3.47 12.30 26.74
CA ALA A 117 -3.83 13.55 26.08
C ALA A 117 -3.98 14.64 27.15
N PRO A 118 -3.41 15.85 26.93
CA PRO A 118 -3.47 16.93 27.91
C PRO A 118 -4.89 17.24 28.41
N ASP A 119 -5.87 17.20 27.50
CA ASP A 119 -7.27 17.44 27.81
C ASP A 119 -7.87 16.33 28.69
N THR A 120 -7.55 15.05 28.40
CA THR A 120 -7.95 13.91 29.23
C THR A 120 -7.38 14.01 30.64
N ILE A 121 -6.09 14.34 30.76
CA ILE A 121 -5.42 14.52 32.06
C ILE A 121 -6.06 15.69 32.81
N TRP A 122 -6.30 16.81 32.14
CA TRP A 122 -6.93 17.98 32.73
C TRP A 122 -8.34 17.68 33.25
N ALA A 123 -9.16 16.99 32.46
CA ALA A 123 -10.50 16.56 32.86
C ALA A 123 -10.44 15.62 34.08
N LEU A 124 -9.52 14.66 34.10
CA LEU A 124 -9.34 13.76 35.25
C LEU A 124 -8.92 14.54 36.51
N MET A 125 -8.00 15.49 36.38
CA MET A 125 -7.58 16.35 37.49
C MET A 125 -8.72 17.24 38.01
N MET A 126 -9.55 17.77 37.10
CA MET A 126 -10.77 18.51 37.45
C MET A 126 -11.75 17.65 38.25
N THR A 127 -12.00 16.41 37.81
CA THR A 127 -12.83 15.46 38.55
C THR A 127 -12.26 15.19 39.94
N LYS A 128 -10.94 14.96 40.06
CA LYS A 128 -10.28 14.76 41.36
C LYS A 128 -10.29 16.01 42.25
N LYS A 129 -10.24 17.21 41.68
CA LYS A 129 -10.47 18.45 42.43
C LYS A 129 -11.89 18.48 43.00
N CYS A 130 -12.89 18.23 42.17
CA CYS A 130 -14.30 18.24 42.55
C CYS A 130 -14.61 17.19 43.63
N GLU A 131 -14.05 15.99 43.51
CA GLU A 131 -14.18 14.91 44.51
C GLU A 131 -13.68 15.35 45.90
N THR A 132 -12.52 16.00 45.97
CA THR A 132 -11.98 16.52 47.24
C THR A 132 -12.75 17.73 47.75
N GLU A 133 -13.30 18.56 46.86
CA GLU A 133 -14.22 19.62 47.26
C GLU A 133 -15.46 19.04 47.97
N GLU A 134 -16.05 18.00 47.38
CA GLU A 134 -17.22 17.33 47.95
C GLU A 134 -16.90 16.63 49.27
N GLN A 135 -15.75 15.95 49.37
CA GLN A 135 -15.26 15.39 50.64
C GLN A 135 -15.14 16.49 51.72
N SER A 136 -14.63 17.67 51.36
CA SER A 136 -14.49 18.77 52.31
C SER A 136 -15.83 19.36 52.75
N LYS A 137 -16.82 19.41 51.83
CA LYS A 137 -18.20 19.83 52.13
C LYS A 137 -18.90 18.81 53.02
N ASN A 138 -18.70 17.52 52.77
CA ASN A 138 -19.27 16.45 53.60
C ASN A 138 -18.69 16.49 55.02
N LEU A 139 -17.38 16.64 55.16
CA LEU A 139 -16.73 16.79 56.46
C LEU A 139 -17.23 18.05 57.22
N THR A 140 -17.45 19.16 56.49
CA THR A 140 -18.05 20.37 57.07
C THR A 140 -19.48 20.10 57.56
N ARG A 141 -20.29 19.38 56.76
CA ARG A 141 -21.66 19.02 57.15
C ARG A 141 -21.68 18.12 58.39
N GLU A 142 -20.79 17.14 58.47
CA GLU A 142 -20.66 16.27 59.64
C GLU A 142 -20.30 17.04 60.91
N PHE A 143 -19.43 18.04 60.81
CA PHE A 143 -19.11 18.94 61.92
C PHE A 143 -20.33 19.79 62.33
N MET A 144 -21.06 20.36 61.36
CA MET A 144 -22.27 21.14 61.63
C MET A 144 -23.40 20.31 62.25
N ASP A 145 -23.49 19.02 61.90
CA ASP A 145 -24.41 18.06 62.50
C ASP A 145 -23.94 17.56 63.88
N ALA A 146 -22.82 18.08 64.41
CA ALA A 146 -22.17 17.66 65.65
C ALA A 146 -21.80 16.16 65.71
N LYS A 147 -21.57 15.53 64.55
CA LYS A 147 -21.15 14.11 64.44
C LYS A 147 -19.67 13.91 64.71
N ILE A 148 -18.87 14.96 64.57
CA ILE A 148 -17.42 14.97 64.80
C ILE A 148 -17.04 16.18 65.67
N ASP A 149 -16.02 16.01 66.50
CA ASP A 149 -15.50 17.09 67.34
C ASP A 149 -14.55 18.02 66.57
N MET A 150 -14.32 19.22 67.11
CA MET A 150 -13.49 20.26 66.51
C MET A 150 -12.08 19.77 66.19
N ASP A 151 -11.44 19.06 67.12
CA ASP A 151 -10.07 18.57 66.93
C ASP A 151 -9.99 17.56 65.77
N THR A 152 -10.97 16.66 65.68
CA THR A 152 -11.07 15.68 64.58
C THR A 152 -11.38 16.35 63.25
N PHE A 153 -12.20 17.41 63.26
CA PHE A 153 -12.50 18.20 62.06
C PHE A 153 -11.24 18.88 61.53
N LEU A 154 -10.47 19.56 62.39
CA LEU A 154 -9.26 20.29 61.98
C LEU A 154 -8.18 19.34 61.45
N GLU A 155 -7.98 18.20 62.12
CA GLU A 155 -7.01 17.17 61.71
C GLU A 155 -7.28 16.67 60.27
N LYS A 156 -8.55 16.50 59.90
CA LYS A 156 -8.95 15.99 58.58
C LYS A 156 -9.16 17.07 57.52
N TYR A 157 -9.67 18.24 57.92
CA TYR A 157 -10.08 19.29 56.98
C TYR A 157 -8.89 20.05 56.39
N ILE A 158 -7.88 20.36 57.21
CA ILE A 158 -6.68 21.09 56.80
C ILE A 158 -5.93 20.34 55.66
N PRO A 159 -5.52 19.07 55.81
CA PRO A 159 -4.82 18.36 54.74
C PRO A 159 -5.70 18.18 53.50
N LEU A 160 -7.02 18.01 53.68
CA LEU A 160 -7.95 17.89 52.56
C LEU A 160 -8.05 19.19 51.75
N ARG A 161 -8.05 20.34 52.42
CA ARG A 161 -8.02 21.66 51.76
C ARG A 161 -6.68 21.98 51.13
N GLU A 162 -5.58 21.56 51.72
CA GLU A 162 -4.25 21.65 51.09
C GLU A 162 -4.25 20.92 49.75
N VAL A 163 -4.71 19.67 49.73
CA VAL A 163 -4.83 18.87 48.50
C VAL A 163 -5.76 19.53 47.47
N TYR A 164 -6.90 20.11 47.91
CA TYR A 164 -7.80 20.85 47.02
C TYR A 164 -7.12 22.06 46.38
N ASN A 165 -6.40 22.85 47.18
CA ASN A 165 -5.70 24.05 46.71
C ASN A 165 -4.57 23.69 45.74
N GLU A 166 -3.79 22.65 46.05
CA GLU A 166 -2.78 22.13 45.15
C GLU A 166 -3.37 21.70 43.80
N ARG A 167 -4.46 20.92 43.83
CA ARG A 167 -5.12 20.46 42.60
C ARG A 167 -5.66 21.64 41.80
N THR A 168 -6.24 22.63 42.45
CA THR A 168 -6.73 23.87 41.82
C THR A 168 -5.60 24.59 41.09
N PHE A 169 -4.47 24.82 41.77
CA PHE A 169 -3.31 25.45 41.16
C PHE A 169 -2.77 24.64 39.97
N LYS A 170 -2.60 23.33 40.14
CA LYS A 170 -2.07 22.45 39.08
C LYS A 170 -2.98 22.41 37.84
N VAL A 171 -4.30 22.37 38.06
CA VAL A 171 -5.33 22.42 37.02
C VAL A 171 -5.29 23.75 36.25
N GLU A 172 -5.21 24.88 36.95
CA GLU A 172 -5.15 26.20 36.32
C GLU A 172 -3.87 26.37 35.49
N LYS A 173 -2.73 25.91 36.03
CA LYS A 173 -1.45 25.92 35.30
C LYS A 173 -1.48 25.01 34.08
N LEU A 174 -2.12 23.84 34.17
CA LEU A 174 -2.28 22.95 33.03
C LEU A 174 -3.18 23.58 31.96
N ALA A 175 -4.34 24.13 32.34
CA ALA A 175 -5.24 24.84 31.41
C ALA A 175 -4.50 25.96 30.66
N GLN A 176 -3.73 26.77 31.40
CA GLN A 176 -2.91 27.82 30.83
C GLN A 176 -1.88 27.32 29.81
N LYS A 177 -1.27 26.15 30.04
CA LYS A 177 -0.34 25.54 29.08
C LYS A 177 -1.06 24.97 27.86
N ILE A 178 -2.23 24.37 28.04
CA ILE A 178 -3.05 23.85 26.94
C ILE A 178 -3.49 25.01 26.03
N THR A 179 -4.05 26.07 26.59
CA THR A 179 -4.52 27.25 25.81
C THR A 179 -3.39 27.98 25.10
N ARG A 180 -2.20 28.13 25.72
CA ARG A 180 -1.04 28.78 25.07
C ARG A 180 -0.46 27.98 23.90
N ASN A 181 -0.65 26.67 23.88
CA ASN A 181 -0.16 25.80 22.81
C ASN A 181 -1.15 25.69 21.63
N LEU A 182 -2.35 26.28 21.72
CA LEU A 182 -3.15 26.49 20.51
C LEU A 182 -2.40 27.51 19.64
N PRO A 183 -2.17 27.23 18.34
CA PRO A 183 -1.69 28.24 17.43
C PRO A 183 -2.73 29.37 17.46
N VAL A 184 -2.36 30.50 18.03
CA VAL A 184 -3.07 31.75 17.83
C VAL A 184 -3.00 32.00 16.34
N SER A 185 -4.04 31.58 15.62
CA SER A 185 -4.34 32.15 14.31
C SER A 185 -4.39 33.65 14.54
N SER A 186 -3.39 34.34 14.02
CA SER A 186 -3.17 35.77 14.13
C SER A 186 -4.21 36.53 13.29
N SER A 187 -5.49 36.36 13.62
CA SER A 187 -6.55 37.29 13.25
C SER A 187 -6.82 38.16 14.47
N ARG A 188 -5.88 39.09 14.72
CA ARG A 188 -6.12 40.24 15.59
C ARG A 188 -7.39 40.95 15.06
N PRO A 189 -8.47 41.13 15.85
CA PRO A 189 -9.56 41.99 15.43
C PRO A 189 -8.98 43.40 15.29
N GLN A 190 -8.86 43.88 14.06
CA GLN A 190 -8.59 45.29 13.78
C GLN A 190 -9.78 46.06 14.33
N LEU A 191 -9.60 46.69 15.50
CA LEU A 191 -10.49 47.75 15.96
C LEU A 191 -10.48 48.83 14.87
N SER A 192 -11.57 48.91 14.12
CA SER A 192 -11.80 49.89 13.06
C SER A 192 -11.67 51.29 13.63
N ARG A 193 -10.56 51.96 13.31
CA ARG A 193 -10.32 53.37 13.61
C ARG A 193 -11.27 54.23 12.75
N PRO A 194 -11.94 55.24 13.30
CA PRO A 194 -12.88 56.07 12.54
C PRO A 194 -12.13 56.95 11.52
N PRO A 195 -12.70 57.19 10.32
CA PRO A 195 -12.07 58.00 9.30
C PRO A 195 -12.36 59.48 9.58
N GLY A 196 -11.32 60.30 9.72
CA GLY A 196 -11.46 61.76 9.62
C GLY A 196 -10.65 62.55 10.65
N SER A 197 -9.41 62.89 10.30
CA SER A 197 -8.98 64.29 10.30
C SER A 197 -7.76 64.44 9.38
N LEU A 198 -7.99 65.08 8.25
CA LEU A 198 -6.98 65.64 7.35
C LEU A 198 -6.73 67.07 7.78
N SER A 199 -5.49 67.39 8.14
CA SER A 199 -4.85 68.72 8.12
C SER A 199 -3.62 68.66 9.05
N ASP A 200 -2.38 68.99 8.72
CA ASP A 200 -1.75 69.46 7.48
C ASP A 200 -0.21 69.37 7.75
N PRO A 201 0.73 69.97 7.00
CA PRO A 201 1.87 69.26 6.43
C PRO A 201 3.24 69.69 7.00
N ALA A 202 4.30 69.25 6.31
CA ALA A 202 5.69 69.71 6.39
C ALA A 202 6.62 68.99 7.41
N GLY A 203 7.33 68.00 6.87
CA GLY A 203 8.79 67.91 6.92
C GLY A 203 9.48 67.98 8.28
N PHE A 204 10.01 66.84 8.74
CA PHE A 204 11.39 66.82 9.18
C PHE A 204 12.03 65.44 8.98
N SER A 205 13.13 65.47 8.25
CA SER A 205 14.10 64.40 8.05
C SER A 205 14.83 64.07 9.35
N GLY A 206 15.23 62.82 9.50
CA GLY A 206 16.43 62.46 10.27
C GLY A 206 16.18 62.07 11.72
N ALA A 207 16.34 60.78 11.99
CA ALA A 207 17.57 60.29 12.63
C ALA A 207 17.33 58.86 13.13
N ALA A 208 18.01 57.91 12.48
CA ALA A 208 18.36 56.67 13.11
C ALA A 208 19.34 56.98 14.26
N TYR A 209 19.00 56.60 15.48
CA TYR A 209 20.00 56.31 16.51
C TYR A 209 19.65 55.03 17.25
N PRO A 210 20.65 54.14 17.47
CA PRO A 210 20.47 52.91 18.20
C PRO A 210 20.95 53.01 19.67
N LYS A 211 20.36 52.14 20.49
CA LYS A 211 20.83 51.48 21.73
C LYS A 211 21.02 52.31 23.01
N PHE A 212 20.32 51.89 24.06
CA PHE A 212 20.94 51.10 25.15
C PHE A 212 20.18 49.78 25.31
#